data_AF-A0A0E9N813-F1
#
_entry.id   AF-A0A0E9N813-F1
#
_cell.length_a   1.000
_cell.length_b   1.000
_cell.length_c   1.000
_cell.angle_alpha   90.00
_cell.angle_beta   90.00
_cell.angle_gamma   90.00
#
_symmetry.space_group_name_H-M   'P 1'
#
loop_
_entity.id
_entity.type
_entity.pdbx_description
1 polymer ?
#
loop_
_entity_poly.entity_id
_entity_poly.type
_entity_poly.pdbx_seq_one_letter_code
_entity_poly.pdbx_strand_id
1 'polypeptide(L)'
;MPRSKTPIYSLARGKVNMSMNRYNLYNLARKDLRNWVGQKTMYQQKWFAKAETRAYHGRYLTERQFKSHFEEKLLGTPGTSGGRDASAIPLASQTYAGLEKRLDFAVFRALFATSIQQARQMVIHGKVKVNGEKITAPGHRLQPGDHFLVDPKSVLTVLSANPSAVASEPDLPSAEAAFKIRPYFAPFAFIPTYLEVSQASCSAIYLRDPIASPGTSEVPSPFPQPIQALAYRWYVRGR
;
A
#
# COMPACT_ATOMS: atom_id res chain seq x y z
N MET A 1 -29.81 5.18 13.38
CA MET A 1 -28.78 4.43 14.14
C MET A 1 -27.44 4.50 13.41
N PRO A 2 -26.33 4.87 14.07
CA PRO A 2 -25.01 4.77 13.46
C PRO A 2 -24.74 3.30 13.12
N ARG A 3 -24.49 3.02 11.84
CA ARG A 3 -24.24 1.66 11.33
C ARG A 3 -23.06 1.06 12.10
N SER A 4 -23.25 -0.12 12.70
CA SER A 4 -22.22 -0.83 13.47
C SER A 4 -20.90 -0.86 12.69
N LYS A 5 -19.85 -0.26 13.27
CA LYS A 5 -18.52 -0.17 12.65
C LYS A 5 -17.91 -1.56 12.69
N THR A 6 -17.99 -2.27 11.58
CA THR A 6 -17.31 -3.57 11.45
C THR A 6 -15.81 -3.38 11.68
N PRO A 7 -15.18 -4.19 12.54
CA PRO A 7 -13.79 -3.99 12.93
C PRO A 7 -12.87 -4.09 11.71
N ILE A 8 -11.80 -3.26 11.68
CA ILE A 8 -10.83 -3.22 10.58
C ILE A 8 -10.17 -4.60 10.40
N TYR A 9 -9.77 -5.23 11.51
CA TYR A 9 -9.09 -6.52 11.53
C TYR A 9 -10.03 -7.64 12.01
N SER A 10 -11.15 -7.81 11.32
CA SER A 10 -12.09 -8.90 11.61
C SER A 10 -11.48 -10.25 11.24
N LEU A 11 -11.35 -11.16 12.22
CA LEU A 11 -10.90 -12.53 12.01
C LEU A 11 -11.93 -13.38 11.25
N ALA A 12 -13.22 -13.16 11.50
CA ALA A 12 -14.30 -13.86 10.80
C ALA A 12 -14.35 -13.53 9.30
N ARG A 13 -14.09 -12.27 8.92
CA ARG A 13 -14.03 -11.87 7.51
C ARG A 13 -12.69 -12.17 6.84
N GLY A 14 -11.61 -12.29 7.63
CA GLY A 14 -10.28 -12.63 7.13
C GLY A 14 -9.74 -11.71 6.04
N LYS A 15 -10.13 -10.43 6.04
CA LYS A 15 -9.65 -9.47 5.02
C LYS A 15 -8.26 -8.96 5.37
N VAL A 16 -7.43 -8.82 4.35
CA VAL A 16 -6.08 -8.26 4.45
C VAL A 16 -6.14 -6.76 4.16
N ASN A 17 -5.46 -5.97 4.98
CA ASN A 17 -5.34 -4.52 4.85
C ASN A 17 -3.86 -4.10 4.74
N MET A 18 -3.59 -2.86 4.33
CA MET A 18 -2.25 -2.25 4.36
C MET A 18 -1.91 -1.76 5.79
N SER A 19 -1.53 -2.70 6.65
CA SER A 19 -1.18 -2.43 8.06
C SER A 19 -0.33 -3.54 8.67
N MET A 20 0.64 -3.16 9.49
CA MET A 20 1.55 -4.05 10.21
C MET A 20 0.96 -4.53 11.55
N ASN A 21 -0.33 -4.87 11.56
CA ASN A 21 -1.03 -5.34 12.75
C ASN A 21 -0.94 -6.87 12.87
N ARG A 22 -0.78 -7.41 14.09
CA ARG A 22 -0.73 -8.87 14.34
C ARG A 22 -1.94 -9.63 13.80
N TYR A 23 -3.15 -9.07 13.89
CA TYR A 23 -4.37 -9.69 13.36
C TYR A 23 -4.41 -9.64 11.84
N ASN A 24 -3.82 -8.60 11.24
CA ASN A 24 -3.66 -8.52 9.79
C ASN A 24 -2.64 -9.55 9.29
N LEU A 25 -1.53 -9.73 10.00
CA LEU A 25 -0.54 -10.75 9.72
C LEU A 25 -1.15 -12.16 9.79
N TYR A 26 -1.95 -12.43 10.83
CA TYR A 26 -2.68 -13.69 10.95
C TYR A 26 -3.63 -13.92 9.77
N ASN A 27 -4.42 -12.91 9.38
CA ASN A 27 -5.31 -12.99 8.23
C ASN A 27 -4.55 -13.21 6.92
N LEU A 28 -3.38 -12.58 6.75
CA LEU A 28 -2.52 -12.75 5.60
C LEU A 28 -1.95 -14.16 5.54
N ALA A 29 -1.41 -14.67 6.65
CA ALA A 29 -0.79 -15.99 6.73
C ALA A 29 -1.80 -17.13 6.49
N ARG A 30 -3.05 -16.97 6.95
CA ARG A 30 -4.12 -17.98 6.76
C ARG A 30 -4.92 -17.79 5.48
N LYS A 31 -4.58 -16.81 4.63
CA LYS A 31 -5.38 -16.49 3.46
C LYS A 31 -5.24 -17.58 2.39
N ASP A 32 -6.28 -18.41 2.22
CA ASP A 32 -6.35 -19.34 1.10
C ASP A 32 -7.26 -18.79 -0.01
N LEU A 33 -6.68 -18.63 -1.20
CA LEU A 33 -7.33 -18.12 -2.40
C LEU A 33 -7.16 -19.08 -3.58
N ARG A 34 -6.88 -20.36 -3.35
CA ARG A 34 -6.72 -21.35 -4.43
C ARG A 34 -8.05 -21.75 -5.05
N ASN A 35 -9.07 -22.05 -4.25
CA ASN A 35 -10.35 -22.61 -4.69
C ASN A 35 -11.54 -21.63 -4.60
N TRP A 36 -11.29 -20.33 -4.79
CA TRP A 36 -12.27 -19.28 -4.50
C TRP A 36 -13.41 -19.15 -5.54
N VAL A 37 -13.20 -19.69 -6.76
CA VAL A 37 -14.13 -19.54 -7.89
C VAL A 37 -15.41 -20.36 -7.69
N GLY A 38 -15.30 -21.64 -7.28
CA GLY A 38 -16.44 -22.54 -7.04
C GLY A 38 -17.50 -22.50 -8.16
N GLN A 39 -18.77 -22.65 -7.80
CA GLN A 39 -19.92 -22.47 -8.72
C GLN A 39 -20.41 -21.01 -8.82
N LYS A 40 -19.54 -20.01 -8.58
CA LYS A 40 -19.95 -18.60 -8.58
C LYS A 40 -20.18 -18.10 -10.00
N THR A 41 -21.20 -17.27 -10.19
CA THR A 41 -21.41 -16.57 -11.46
C THR A 41 -20.30 -15.55 -11.73
N MET A 42 -20.09 -15.17 -12.99
CA MET A 42 -19.06 -14.17 -13.36
C MET A 42 -19.22 -12.84 -12.61
N TYR A 43 -20.46 -12.42 -12.32
CA TYR A 43 -20.70 -11.22 -11.50
C TYR A 43 -20.23 -11.43 -10.06
N GLN A 44 -20.60 -12.56 -9.44
CA GLN A 44 -20.20 -12.89 -8.07
C GLN A 44 -18.68 -13.00 -7.94
N GLN A 45 -18.00 -13.57 -8.94
CA GLN A 45 -16.54 -13.66 -8.99
C GLN A 45 -15.90 -12.26 -9.02
N LYS A 46 -16.36 -11.38 -9.92
CA LYS A 46 -15.86 -10.00 -10.00
C LYS A 46 -16.15 -9.20 -8.73
N TRP A 47 -17.34 -9.34 -8.15
CA TRP A 47 -17.69 -8.65 -6.90
C TRP A 47 -16.83 -9.13 -5.72
N PHE A 48 -16.61 -10.44 -5.61
CA PHE A 48 -15.69 -11.00 -4.62
C PHE A 48 -14.28 -10.43 -4.80
N ALA A 49 -13.74 -10.52 -6.01
CA ALA A 49 -12.41 -10.02 -6.33
C ALA A 49 -12.26 -8.54 -5.96
N LYS A 50 -13.20 -7.70 -6.41
CA LYS A 50 -13.28 -6.28 -6.05
C LYS A 50 -13.30 -6.07 -4.54
N ALA A 51 -14.21 -6.74 -3.83
CA ALA A 51 -14.38 -6.53 -2.40
C ALA A 51 -13.13 -6.95 -1.62
N GLU A 52 -12.44 -7.99 -2.07
CA GLU A 52 -11.27 -8.54 -1.42
C GLU A 52 -10.04 -7.64 -1.63
N THR A 53 -9.74 -7.29 -2.86
CA THR A 53 -8.60 -6.43 -3.20
C THR A 53 -8.76 -5.01 -2.66
N ARG A 54 -9.99 -4.46 -2.65
CA ARG A 54 -10.30 -3.14 -2.09
C ARG A 54 -10.04 -3.02 -0.59
N ALA A 55 -10.04 -4.13 0.15
CA ALA A 55 -9.69 -4.10 1.57
C ALA A 55 -8.20 -3.77 1.77
N TYR A 56 -7.34 -4.19 0.85
CA TYR A 56 -5.93 -3.86 0.86
C TYR A 56 -5.66 -2.50 0.19
N HIS A 57 -5.97 -2.40 -1.11
CA HIS A 57 -5.62 -1.26 -1.99
C HIS A 57 -6.53 -0.05 -1.81
N GLY A 58 -6.75 0.41 -0.58
CA GLY A 58 -7.47 1.67 -0.32
C GLY A 58 -8.82 1.52 0.35
N ARG A 59 -8.95 0.63 1.35
CA ARG A 59 -10.13 0.45 2.19
C ARG A 59 -10.79 1.77 2.66
N TYR A 60 -9.97 2.79 2.91
CA TYR A 60 -10.39 4.09 3.44
C TYR A 60 -10.89 5.06 2.36
N LEU A 61 -10.71 4.74 1.08
CA LEU A 61 -11.20 5.55 -0.03
C LEU A 61 -12.65 5.20 -0.33
N THR A 62 -13.46 6.22 -0.58
CA THR A 62 -14.81 6.00 -1.14
C THR A 62 -14.70 5.43 -2.55
N GLU A 63 -15.74 4.76 -3.05
CA GLU A 63 -15.71 4.19 -4.40
C GLU A 63 -15.48 5.28 -5.47
N ARG A 64 -16.03 6.48 -5.27
CA ARG A 64 -15.82 7.64 -6.15
C ARG A 64 -14.35 8.06 -6.20
N GLN A 65 -13.73 8.23 -5.02
CA GLN A 65 -12.30 8.58 -4.91
C GLN A 65 -11.41 7.46 -5.45
N PHE A 66 -11.79 6.20 -5.25
CA PHE A 66 -11.04 5.08 -5.80
C PHE A 66 -11.06 5.11 -7.34
N LYS A 67 -12.23 5.29 -7.95
CA LYS A 67 -12.40 5.34 -9.41
C LYS A 67 -11.64 6.48 -10.08
N SER A 68 -11.43 7.61 -9.38
CA SER A 68 -10.63 8.73 -9.91
C SER A 68 -9.13 8.43 -9.97
N HIS A 69 -8.63 7.50 -9.15
CA HIS A 69 -7.23 7.05 -9.18
C HIS A 69 -7.01 5.78 -10.01
N PHE A 70 -8.08 5.10 -10.43
CA PHE A 70 -7.98 3.92 -11.27
C PHE A 70 -7.52 4.30 -12.69
N GLU A 71 -6.46 3.64 -13.16
CA GLU A 71 -5.91 3.79 -14.50
C GLU A 71 -6.16 2.51 -15.28
N GLU A 72 -6.77 2.63 -16.46
CA GLU A 72 -7.05 1.47 -17.32
C GLU A 72 -5.79 0.97 -18.05
N LYS A 73 -4.89 1.91 -18.37
CA LYS A 73 -3.61 1.62 -19.01
C LYS A 73 -2.67 0.96 -18.00
N LEU A 74 -2.39 -0.32 -18.22
CA LEU A 74 -1.44 -1.09 -17.40
C LEU A 74 -0.05 -0.99 -18.02
N LEU A 75 0.94 -0.57 -17.24
CA LEU A 75 2.33 -0.42 -17.71
C LEU A 75 3.08 -1.74 -17.59
N GLY A 76 3.72 -2.15 -18.68
CA GLY A 76 4.61 -3.30 -18.71
C GLY A 76 5.79 -3.08 -19.64
N THR A 77 6.94 -3.66 -19.31
CA THR A 77 8.18 -3.57 -20.07
C THR A 77 8.50 -4.93 -20.68
N PRO A 78 8.86 -5.00 -21.97
CA PRO A 78 9.31 -6.26 -22.57
C PRO A 78 10.62 -6.71 -21.92
N GLY A 79 10.75 -8.01 -21.66
CA GLY A 79 12.02 -8.58 -21.20
C GLY A 79 13.08 -8.49 -22.30
N THR A 80 14.33 -8.29 -21.89
CA THR A 80 15.49 -8.30 -22.79
C THR A 80 15.81 -9.70 -23.32
N SER A 81 15.36 -10.75 -22.63
CA SER A 81 15.61 -12.14 -22.98
C SER A 81 14.47 -12.71 -23.84
N GLY A 82 14.64 -12.67 -25.17
CA GLY A 82 13.80 -13.40 -26.15
C GLY A 82 14.01 -14.92 -26.14
N GLY A 83 14.31 -15.50 -24.98
CA GLY A 83 14.52 -16.93 -24.79
C GLY A 83 13.20 -17.68 -24.57
N ARG A 84 13.21 -19.00 -24.83
CA ARG A 84 12.05 -19.90 -24.67
C ARG A 84 11.49 -19.96 -23.23
N ASP A 85 12.20 -19.42 -22.25
CA ASP A 85 11.81 -19.33 -20.84
C ASP A 85 11.31 -17.93 -20.42
N ALA A 86 10.84 -17.12 -21.37
CA ALA A 86 10.27 -15.80 -21.05
C ALA A 86 8.97 -15.95 -20.24
N SER A 87 9.07 -15.84 -18.92
CA SER A 87 7.92 -15.80 -18.02
C SER A 87 6.92 -14.72 -18.45
N ALA A 88 5.63 -15.05 -18.48
CA ALA A 88 4.60 -14.10 -18.89
C ALA A 88 4.61 -12.82 -18.03
N ILE A 89 4.32 -11.67 -18.65
CA ILE A 89 4.21 -10.39 -17.95
C ILE A 89 2.88 -10.41 -17.16
N PRO A 90 2.91 -10.29 -15.82
CA PRO A 90 1.71 -10.35 -14.99
C PRO A 90 0.95 -9.02 -15.01
N LEU A 91 0.44 -8.62 -16.18
CA LEU A 91 -0.17 -7.29 -16.41
C LEU A 91 -1.29 -6.98 -15.41
N ALA A 92 -2.13 -7.95 -15.08
CA ALA A 92 -3.23 -7.75 -14.14
C ALA A 92 -2.76 -7.45 -12.71
N SER A 93 -1.52 -7.75 -12.33
CA SER A 93 -0.97 -7.33 -11.03
C SER A 93 -0.82 -5.80 -10.91
N GLN A 94 -0.85 -5.09 -12.05
CA GLN A 94 -0.79 -3.63 -12.11
C GLN A 94 -2.14 -2.94 -11.93
N THR A 95 -3.22 -3.69 -11.66
CA THR A 95 -4.59 -3.14 -11.51
C THR A 95 -4.67 -1.94 -10.56
N TYR A 96 -3.79 -1.87 -9.56
CA TYR A 96 -3.78 -0.83 -8.53
C TYR A 96 -2.60 0.16 -8.66
N ALA A 97 -1.86 0.14 -9.76
CA ALA A 97 -0.69 0.99 -10.00
C ALA A 97 -0.99 2.49 -9.81
N GLY A 98 -2.16 2.96 -10.27
CA GLY A 98 -2.58 4.36 -10.12
C GLY A 98 -2.71 4.86 -8.68
N LEU A 99 -2.87 3.95 -7.70
CA LEU A 99 -2.93 4.28 -6.27
C LEU A 99 -1.56 4.41 -5.62
N GLU A 100 -0.57 3.65 -6.10
CA GLU A 100 0.80 3.72 -5.58
C GLU A 100 1.45 5.09 -5.82
N LYS A 101 0.92 5.87 -6.78
CA LYS A 101 1.32 7.27 -7.04
C LYS A 101 0.88 8.24 -5.94
N ARG A 102 0.02 7.83 -4.99
CA ARG A 102 -0.48 8.73 -3.94
C ARG A 102 0.58 8.93 -2.87
N LEU A 103 0.68 10.15 -2.33
CA LEU A 103 1.62 10.50 -1.27
C LEU A 103 1.46 9.61 -0.02
N ASP A 104 0.23 9.31 0.40
CA ASP A 104 0.01 8.44 1.56
C ASP A 104 0.46 6.99 1.31
N PHE A 105 0.31 6.47 0.09
CA PHE A 105 0.83 5.16 -0.31
C PHE A 105 2.35 5.16 -0.28
N ALA A 106 3.00 6.13 -0.92
CA ALA A 106 4.46 6.24 -0.95
C ALA A 106 5.08 6.32 0.46
N VAL A 107 4.50 7.11 1.37
CA VAL A 107 4.94 7.19 2.77
C VAL A 107 4.83 5.83 3.48
N PHE A 108 3.76 5.08 3.25
CA PHE A 108 3.61 3.73 3.80
C PHE A 108 4.60 2.73 3.18
N ARG A 109 4.81 2.78 1.86
CA ARG A 109 5.73 1.89 1.12
C ARG A 109 7.20 2.16 1.45
N ALA A 110 7.55 3.39 1.84
CA ALA A 110 8.87 3.76 2.33
C ALA A 110 9.15 3.31 3.77
N LEU A 111 8.22 2.59 4.40
CA LEU A 111 8.31 2.10 5.79
C LEU A 111 8.32 3.22 6.85
N PHE A 112 7.87 4.43 6.52
CA PHE A 112 7.75 5.54 7.48
C PHE A 112 6.48 5.49 8.34
N ALA A 113 5.55 4.58 8.03
CA ALA A 113 4.32 4.40 8.78
C ALA A 113 3.92 2.93 8.91
N THR A 114 3.24 2.55 10.00
CA THR A 114 2.81 1.15 10.19
C THR A 114 1.50 0.79 9.51
N SER A 115 0.73 1.78 9.06
CA SER A 115 -0.49 1.56 8.30
C SER A 115 -0.77 2.73 7.36
N ILE A 116 -1.53 2.46 6.31
CA ILE A 116 -1.90 3.50 5.34
C ILE A 116 -2.74 4.63 5.97
N GLN A 117 -3.55 4.32 6.98
CA GLN A 117 -4.31 5.34 7.71
C GLN A 117 -3.39 6.26 8.53
N GLN A 118 -2.32 5.71 9.07
CA GLN A 118 -1.34 6.47 9.83
C GLN A 118 -0.49 7.34 8.90
N ALA A 119 -0.04 6.81 7.76
CA ALA A 119 0.61 7.60 6.71
C ALA A 119 -0.27 8.79 6.28
N ARG A 120 -1.57 8.53 6.04
CA ARG A 120 -2.54 9.57 5.73
C ARG A 120 -2.65 10.62 6.84
N GLN A 121 -2.67 10.23 8.11
CA GLN A 121 -2.71 11.17 9.24
C GLN A 121 -1.46 12.04 9.29
N MET A 122 -0.27 11.46 9.05
CA MET A 122 0.98 12.23 8.99
C MET A 122 0.92 13.30 7.90
N VAL A 123 0.39 12.97 6.72
CA VAL A 123 0.18 13.96 5.65
C VAL A 123 -0.84 15.03 6.07
N ILE A 124 -2.01 14.65 6.60
CA ILE A 124 -3.05 15.60 7.00
C ILE A 124 -2.55 16.57 8.08
N HIS A 125 -1.78 16.08 9.06
CA HIS A 125 -1.17 16.90 10.10
C HIS A 125 0.06 17.68 9.59
N GLY A 126 0.41 17.52 8.31
CA GLY A 126 1.45 18.30 7.67
C GLY A 126 2.85 17.96 8.15
N LYS A 127 3.06 16.68 8.49
CA LYS A 127 4.36 16.11 8.85
C LYS A 127 5.18 15.68 7.63
N VAL A 128 4.64 15.87 6.44
CA VAL A 128 5.25 15.47 5.17
C VAL A 128 5.47 16.71 4.30
N LYS A 129 6.65 16.80 3.69
CA LYS A 129 7.02 17.81 2.71
C LYS A 129 7.37 17.13 1.40
N VAL A 130 6.99 17.71 0.26
CA VAL A 130 7.36 17.26 -1.08
C VAL A 130 8.11 18.42 -1.73
N ASN A 131 9.33 18.19 -2.20
CA ASN A 131 10.21 19.20 -2.81
C ASN A 131 10.36 20.47 -1.95
N GLY A 132 10.37 20.31 -0.62
CA GLY A 132 10.46 21.41 0.36
C GLY A 132 9.11 22.03 0.76
N GLU A 133 8.04 21.80 0.00
CA GLU A 133 6.71 22.33 0.27
C GLU A 133 5.90 21.39 1.18
N LYS A 134 5.19 21.95 2.16
CA LYS A 134 4.33 21.18 3.06
C LYS A 134 3.04 20.79 2.35
N ILE A 135 2.86 19.49 2.09
CA ILE A 135 1.64 18.96 1.48
C ILE A 135 0.72 18.36 2.54
N THR A 136 -0.52 18.83 2.60
CA THR A 136 -1.57 18.31 3.51
C THR A 136 -2.59 17.41 2.81
N ALA A 137 -2.49 17.28 1.49
CA ALA A 137 -3.38 16.46 0.67
C ALA A 137 -2.82 15.03 0.53
N PRO A 138 -3.36 14.00 1.22
CA PRO A 138 -2.88 12.63 1.11
C PRO A 138 -3.10 12.00 -0.28
N GLY A 139 -4.03 12.55 -1.06
CA GLY A 139 -4.26 12.13 -2.44
C GLY A 139 -3.40 12.83 -3.49
N HIS A 140 -2.43 13.66 -3.07
CA HIS A 140 -1.45 14.26 -3.97
C HIS A 140 -0.73 13.16 -4.75
N ARG A 141 -0.65 13.33 -6.08
CA ARG A 141 -0.05 12.35 -6.99
C ARG A 141 1.40 12.73 -7.24
N LEU A 142 2.31 11.91 -6.75
CA LEU A 142 3.74 12.09 -6.97
C LEU A 142 4.08 11.96 -8.45
N GLN A 143 4.98 12.82 -8.91
CA GLN A 143 5.59 12.75 -10.22
C GLN A 143 6.98 12.11 -10.12
N PRO A 144 7.44 11.40 -11.16
CA PRO A 144 8.81 10.92 -11.22
C PRO A 144 9.81 12.06 -10.93
N GLY A 145 10.73 11.82 -10.00
CA GLY A 145 11.69 12.80 -9.50
C GLY A 145 11.29 13.51 -8.20
N ASP A 146 10.02 13.41 -7.76
CA ASP A 146 9.59 14.05 -6.51
C ASP A 146 10.32 13.47 -5.30
N HIS A 147 10.89 14.35 -4.48
CA HIS A 147 11.52 14.02 -3.22
C HIS A 147 10.58 14.38 -2.06
N PHE A 148 10.17 13.38 -1.27
CA PHE A 148 9.35 13.61 -0.09
C PHE A 148 10.10 13.30 1.20
N LEU A 149 9.91 14.16 2.20
CA LEU A 149 10.52 14.08 3.52
C LEU A 149 9.43 14.01 4.58
N VAL A 150 9.63 13.14 5.55
CA VAL A 150 8.73 12.94 6.68
C VAL A 150 9.44 13.36 7.97
N ASP A 151 8.72 14.05 8.85
CA ASP A 151 9.22 14.41 10.19
C ASP A 151 9.76 13.17 10.93
N PRO A 152 11.09 13.08 11.20
CA PRO A 152 11.70 11.88 11.79
C PRO A 152 11.11 11.50 13.14
N LYS A 153 10.79 12.50 13.98
CA LYS A 153 10.16 12.26 15.29
C LYS A 153 8.79 11.59 15.14
N SER A 154 8.04 11.98 14.11
CA SER A 154 6.75 11.35 13.80
C SER A 154 6.95 9.91 13.34
N VAL A 155 7.95 9.61 12.51
CA VAL A 155 8.28 8.24 12.07
C VAL A 155 8.65 7.35 13.26
N LEU A 156 9.58 7.80 14.12
CA LEU A 156 10.00 7.07 15.31
C LEU A 156 8.82 6.76 16.24
N THR A 157 7.97 7.75 16.50
CA THR A 157 6.77 7.60 17.34
C THR A 157 5.84 6.52 16.78
N VAL A 158 5.61 6.53 15.48
CA VAL A 158 4.70 5.61 14.79
C VAL A 158 5.22 4.17 14.76
N LEU A 159 6.52 4.01 14.49
CA LEU A 159 7.19 2.72 14.37
C LEU A 159 7.54 2.10 15.72
N SER A 160 7.57 2.89 16.80
CA SER A 160 7.94 2.43 18.14
C SER A 160 6.90 1.50 18.77
N ALA A 161 7.39 0.48 19.49
CA ALA A 161 6.58 -0.40 20.32
C ALA A 161 5.88 0.35 21.44
N ASN A 162 6.49 1.44 21.91
CA ASN A 162 5.95 2.34 22.94
C ASN A 162 5.84 3.78 22.39
N PRO A 163 4.81 4.09 21.57
CA PRO A 163 4.66 5.42 20.96
C PRO A 163 4.62 6.55 21.98
N SER A 164 3.97 6.35 23.13
CA SER A 164 3.83 7.37 24.16
C SER A 164 5.18 7.80 24.77
N ALA A 165 6.10 6.85 24.95
CA ALA A 165 7.42 7.11 25.48
C ALA A 165 8.27 7.93 24.49
N VAL A 166 8.23 7.58 23.20
CA VAL A 166 8.94 8.33 22.16
C VAL A 166 8.33 9.72 21.94
N ALA A 167 7.01 9.84 22.07
CA ALA A 167 6.30 11.11 21.90
C ALA A 167 6.55 12.10 23.05
N SER A 168 6.80 11.62 24.28
CA SER A 168 7.08 12.47 25.44
C SER A 168 8.48 13.07 25.42
N GLU A 169 9.42 12.47 24.69
CA GLU A 169 10.78 13.00 24.59
C GLU A 169 10.79 14.36 23.87
N PRO A 170 11.52 15.37 24.36
CA PRO A 170 11.54 16.70 23.75
C PRO A 170 12.29 16.71 22.41
N ASP A 171 13.46 16.06 22.38
CA ASP A 171 14.42 16.14 21.28
C ASP A 171 14.51 14.84 20.47
N LEU A 172 15.01 14.95 19.24
CA LEU A 172 15.16 13.81 18.33
C LEU A 172 16.15 12.75 18.85
N PRO A 173 17.34 13.09 19.37
CA PRO A 173 18.29 12.08 19.87
C PRO A 173 17.72 11.26 21.04
N SER A 174 16.98 11.89 21.94
CA SER A 174 16.30 11.20 23.06
C SER A 174 15.20 10.26 22.55
N ALA A 175 14.44 10.71 21.54
CA ALA A 175 13.44 9.88 20.87
C ALA A 175 14.05 8.64 20.18
N GLU A 176 15.25 8.79 19.58
CA GLU A 176 16.02 7.68 18.99
C GLU A 176 16.52 6.71 20.05
N ALA A 177 17.01 7.20 21.19
CA ALA A 177 17.45 6.35 22.30
C ALA A 177 16.29 5.52 22.90
N ALA A 178 15.09 6.08 22.95
CA ALA A 178 13.88 5.40 23.41
C ALA A 178 13.22 4.50 22.35
N PHE A 179 13.71 4.53 21.10
CA PHE A 179 13.09 3.83 19.99
C PHE A 179 13.31 2.32 20.05
N LYS A 180 12.20 1.57 19.99
CA LYS A 180 12.22 0.12 19.81
C LYS A 180 11.22 -0.27 18.74
N ILE A 181 11.66 -0.96 17.70
CA ILE A 181 10.77 -1.33 16.60
C ILE A 181 9.59 -2.18 17.07
N ARG A 182 8.42 -1.95 16.48
CA ARG A 182 7.21 -2.72 16.80
C ARG A 182 7.38 -4.21 16.48
N PRO A 183 6.78 -5.08 17.32
CA PRO A 183 6.71 -6.50 17.00
C PRO A 183 5.91 -6.70 15.70
N TYR A 184 6.27 -7.73 14.93
CA TYR A 184 5.67 -8.08 13.65
C TYR A 184 5.86 -7.04 12.52
N PHE A 185 6.88 -6.18 12.61
CA PHE A 185 7.29 -5.30 11.52
C PHE A 185 7.92 -6.08 10.35
N ALA A 186 8.81 -7.02 10.66
CA ALA A 186 9.64 -7.73 9.68
C ALA A 186 8.88 -8.38 8.50
N PRO A 187 7.72 -9.05 8.67
CA PRO A 187 6.98 -9.64 7.56
C PRO A 187 6.47 -8.64 6.51
N PHE A 188 6.44 -7.35 6.84
CA PHE A 188 5.98 -6.27 5.96
C PHE A 188 7.12 -5.35 5.53
N ALA A 189 8.36 -5.62 5.94
CA ALA A 189 9.52 -4.78 5.70
C ALA A 189 10.09 -5.02 4.30
N PHE A 190 9.41 -4.48 3.28
CA PHE A 190 9.90 -4.45 1.91
C PHE A 190 9.67 -3.07 1.32
N ILE A 191 10.62 -2.61 0.51
CA ILE A 191 10.56 -1.33 -0.19
C ILE A 191 10.47 -1.64 -1.69
N PRO A 192 9.46 -1.10 -2.40
CA PRO A 192 9.34 -1.36 -3.83
C PRO A 192 10.40 -0.59 -4.63
N THR A 193 10.81 -1.15 -5.77
CA THR A 193 11.89 -0.67 -6.64
C THR A 193 11.66 0.70 -7.30
N TYR A 194 10.44 1.22 -7.25
CA TYR A 194 10.12 2.57 -7.74
C TYR A 194 10.34 3.66 -6.68
N LEU A 195 10.72 3.29 -5.45
CA LEU A 195 11.06 4.22 -4.37
C LEU A 195 12.50 4.01 -3.92
N GLU A 196 13.31 5.06 -4.01
CA GLU A 196 14.62 5.12 -3.36
C GLU A 196 14.43 5.74 -1.97
N VAL A 197 14.82 5.06 -0.90
CA VAL A 197 14.50 5.47 0.47
C VAL A 197 15.76 5.60 1.31
N SER A 198 15.91 6.74 1.98
CA SER A 198 16.90 6.98 3.01
C SER A 198 16.22 6.98 4.38
N GLN A 199 16.45 5.93 5.16
CA GLN A 199 15.86 5.81 6.51
C GLN A 199 16.49 6.80 7.50
N ALA A 200 17.77 7.14 7.32
CA ALA A 200 18.48 8.08 8.19
C ALA A 200 17.87 9.49 8.16
N SER A 201 17.47 9.97 6.98
CA SER A 201 16.84 11.27 6.80
C SER A 201 15.31 11.23 6.81
N CYS A 202 14.70 10.04 6.95
CA CYS A 202 13.27 9.82 6.77
C CYS A 202 12.74 10.44 5.46
N SER A 203 13.51 10.31 4.38
CA SER A 203 13.18 10.85 3.06
C SER A 203 13.26 9.81 1.95
N ALA A 204 12.55 10.04 0.87
CA ALA A 204 12.52 9.15 -0.26
C ALA A 204 12.26 9.89 -1.57
N ILE A 205 12.73 9.31 -2.68
CA ILE A 205 12.56 9.83 -4.04
C ILE A 205 11.64 8.87 -4.79
N TYR A 206 10.61 9.42 -5.42
CA TYR A 206 9.73 8.69 -6.33
C TYR A 206 10.39 8.59 -7.70
N LEU A 207 11.01 7.45 -8.01
CA LEU A 207 11.85 7.32 -9.21
C LEU A 207 11.01 7.29 -10.50
N ARG A 208 9.92 6.52 -10.49
CA ARG A 208 9.06 6.27 -11.66
C ARG A 208 7.72 5.68 -11.23
N ASP A 209 6.81 5.55 -12.19
CA ASP A 209 5.60 4.76 -12.00
C ASP A 209 5.91 3.26 -11.95
N PRO A 210 5.19 2.47 -11.13
CA PRO A 210 5.42 1.04 -11.02
C PRO A 210 5.12 0.34 -12.35
N ILE A 211 5.98 -0.60 -12.74
CA ILE A 211 5.88 -1.39 -13.98
C ILE A 211 5.74 -2.89 -13.72
N ALA A 212 5.17 -3.62 -14.67
CA ALA A 212 5.25 -5.08 -14.72
C ALA A 212 6.36 -5.52 -15.68
N SER A 213 7.17 -6.47 -15.25
CA SER A 213 8.21 -7.10 -16.07
C SER A 213 7.91 -8.60 -16.18
N PRO A 214 8.56 -9.35 -17.10
CA PRO A 214 8.42 -10.80 -17.13
C PRO A 214 8.57 -11.42 -15.74
N GLY A 215 7.54 -12.15 -15.28
CA GLY A 215 7.56 -12.88 -14.01
C GLY A 215 7.40 -12.03 -12.74
N THR A 216 7.39 -10.70 -12.82
CA THR A 216 7.31 -9.84 -11.63
C THR A 216 6.50 -8.56 -11.84
N SER A 217 5.98 -8.00 -10.75
CA SER A 217 5.21 -6.76 -10.74
C SER A 217 5.67 -5.91 -9.57
N GLU A 218 5.92 -4.62 -9.83
CA GLU A 218 6.38 -3.71 -8.78
C GLU A 218 5.25 -3.30 -7.82
N VAL A 219 3.97 -3.34 -8.25
CA VAL A 219 2.82 -3.09 -7.37
C VAL A 219 2.73 -4.18 -6.28
N PRO A 220 2.89 -3.83 -5.00
CA PRO A 220 2.86 -4.83 -3.95
C PRO A 220 1.41 -5.19 -3.59
N SER A 221 1.03 -6.42 -3.90
CA SER A 221 -0.33 -6.95 -3.73
C SER A 221 -0.27 -8.39 -3.24
N PRO A 222 -0.95 -8.75 -2.13
CA PRO A 222 -0.95 -10.13 -1.61
C PRO A 222 -1.91 -11.07 -2.38
N PHE A 223 -2.46 -10.62 -3.53
CA PHE A 223 -3.47 -11.34 -4.27
C PHE A 223 -2.92 -11.93 -5.57
N PRO A 224 -3.32 -13.16 -5.94
CA PRO A 224 -2.89 -13.77 -7.19
C PRO A 224 -3.49 -13.05 -8.41
N GLN A 225 -2.79 -13.14 -9.54
CA GLN A 225 -3.14 -12.47 -10.79
C GLN A 225 -4.60 -12.68 -11.24
N PRO A 226 -5.22 -13.88 -11.14
CA PRO A 226 -6.61 -14.08 -11.56
C PRO A 226 -7.63 -13.22 -10.79
N ILE A 227 -7.40 -13.02 -9.48
CA ILE A 227 -8.27 -12.16 -8.66
C ILE A 227 -8.11 -10.70 -9.09
N GLN A 228 -6.87 -10.26 -9.30
CA GLN A 228 -6.61 -8.90 -9.74
C GLN A 228 -7.20 -8.63 -11.14
N ALA A 229 -7.14 -9.60 -12.06
CA ALA A 229 -7.75 -9.52 -13.38
C ALA A 229 -9.28 -9.39 -13.32
N LEU A 230 -9.94 -10.11 -12.40
CA LEU A 230 -11.38 -10.00 -12.19
C LEU A 230 -11.77 -8.67 -11.54
N ALA A 231 -10.94 -8.14 -10.65
CA ALA A 231 -11.12 -6.81 -10.11
C ALA A 231 -10.90 -5.72 -11.19
N TYR A 232 -9.90 -5.83 -12.06
CA TYR A 232 -9.71 -4.95 -13.21
C TYR A 232 -10.95 -4.92 -14.11
N ARG A 233 -11.46 -6.10 -14.49
CA ARG A 233 -12.70 -6.24 -15.27
C ARG A 233 -13.94 -5.63 -14.59
N TRP A 234 -13.97 -5.58 -13.26
CA TRP A 234 -15.03 -4.87 -12.53
C TRP A 234 -14.96 -3.35 -12.77
N TYR A 235 -13.76 -2.78 -12.77
CA TYR A 235 -13.55 -1.33 -12.86
C TYR A 235 -13.62 -0.78 -14.29
N VAL A 236 -13.16 -1.53 -15.29
CA VAL A 236 -13.24 -1.13 -16.71
C VAL A 236 -14.69 -0.95 -17.17
N ARG A 237 -15.57 -1.91 -16.85
CA ARG A 237 -17.00 -1.84 -17.24
C ARG A 237 -17.84 -0.84 -16.44
N GLY A 238 -17.29 -0.26 -15.37
CA GLY A 238 -18.00 0.59 -14.42
C GLY A 238 -17.77 2.08 -14.60
N ARG A 239 -17.21 2.48 -15.75
CA ARG A 239 -17.16 3.85 -16.26
C ARG A 239 -18.26 4.04 -17.30
#